data_AF-A0A918YTF3-F1
#
_entry.id   AF-A0A918YTF3-F1
#
_cell.length_a   1.000
_cell.length_b   1.000
_cell.length_c   1.000
_cell.angle_alpha   90.00
_cell.angle_beta   90.00
_cell.angle_gamma   90.00
#
_symmetry.space_group_name_H-M   'P 1'
#
loop_
_entity.id
_entity.type
_entity.pdbx_description
1 polymer ?
#
loop_
_entity_poly.entity_id
_entity_poly.type
_entity_poly.pdbx_seq_one_letter_code
_entity_poly.pdbx_strand_id
1 'polypeptide(L)'
;MSQSAPSPQQPPSGPVGGNPYAGQGPAGAPYPPQQGAVSGQPGAFPGQPGAFPGQPGAFAPPAPAAPARNNLVLGVVAAVVAAMAAAALYGLVIGATKHEIGYAAVGVGFVVGLAAGKAGGRNPVLPIAAVVLALAAVYLGQLVGEAMIGAKESGLDFSDVFFNHFDLVQKAWKEEADPLTFLFFAIAGFAAFSATKKAAA
;
A
#
# COMPACT_ATOMS: atom_id res chain seq x y z
N MET A 1 -49.35 -39.60 -6.39
CA MET A 1 -49.87 -38.71 -5.33
C MET A 1 -49.03 -37.46 -5.34
N SER A 2 -49.53 -36.39 -5.96
CA SER A 2 -48.81 -35.13 -6.15
C SER A 2 -48.94 -34.30 -4.87
N GLN A 3 -47.83 -34.05 -4.16
CA GLN A 3 -47.80 -33.07 -3.06
C GLN A 3 -47.51 -31.68 -3.64
N SER A 4 -48.44 -30.75 -3.43
CA SER A 4 -48.31 -29.33 -3.74
C SER A 4 -47.51 -28.63 -2.64
N ALA A 5 -46.62 -27.71 -3.04
CA ALA A 5 -45.75 -26.92 -2.16
C ALA A 5 -46.52 -25.91 -1.26
N PRO A 6 -45.97 -25.48 -0.11
CA PRO A 6 -46.51 -24.39 0.70
C PRO A 6 -46.10 -23.00 0.17
N SER A 7 -46.99 -22.01 0.34
CA SER A 7 -46.85 -20.61 -0.10
C SER A 7 -45.84 -19.80 0.73
N PRO A 8 -45.13 -18.80 0.15
CA PRO A 8 -44.25 -17.91 0.90
C PRO A 8 -45.01 -16.79 1.66
N GLN A 9 -44.66 -16.59 2.94
CA GLN A 9 -45.14 -15.51 3.81
C GLN A 9 -44.52 -14.15 3.45
N GLN A 10 -45.37 -13.11 3.33
CA GLN A 10 -44.97 -11.71 3.17
C GLN A 10 -44.60 -11.06 4.52
N PRO A 11 -43.61 -10.15 4.57
CA PRO A 11 -43.30 -9.38 5.78
C PRO A 11 -44.26 -8.18 5.99
N PRO A 12 -44.51 -7.75 7.25
CA PRO A 12 -45.50 -6.70 7.57
C PRO A 12 -45.01 -5.29 7.24
N SER A 13 -45.90 -4.48 6.69
CA SER A 13 -45.78 -3.03 6.50
C SER A 13 -45.90 -2.26 7.83
N GLY A 14 -44.85 -1.55 8.24
CA GLY A 14 -44.85 -0.66 9.42
C GLY A 14 -45.20 0.80 9.05
N PRO A 15 -45.84 1.57 9.96
CA PRO A 15 -46.34 2.92 9.68
C PRO A 15 -45.25 4.00 9.66
N VAL A 16 -45.40 4.91 8.69
CA VAL A 16 -44.64 6.15 8.50
C VAL A 16 -45.02 7.14 9.61
N GLY A 17 -44.20 7.22 10.66
CA GLY A 17 -44.32 8.19 11.74
C GLY A 17 -43.53 9.47 11.43
N GLY A 18 -44.20 10.46 10.84
CA GLY A 18 -43.66 11.81 10.67
C GLY A 18 -43.46 12.51 12.02
N ASN A 19 -42.37 13.27 12.15
CA ASN A 19 -41.98 14.00 13.34
C ASN A 19 -42.99 15.15 13.63
N PRO A 20 -43.78 15.11 14.73
CA PRO A 20 -44.88 16.04 14.97
C PRO A 20 -44.47 17.40 15.59
N TYR A 21 -43.18 17.73 15.61
CA TYR A 21 -42.65 19.02 16.10
C TYR A 21 -42.26 20.01 14.99
N ALA A 22 -42.66 19.76 13.74
CA ALA A 22 -42.61 20.77 12.67
C ALA A 22 -43.75 21.80 12.83
N GLY A 23 -43.80 22.45 14.00
CA GLY A 23 -44.77 23.49 14.33
C GLY A 23 -44.19 24.88 14.12
N GLN A 24 -44.76 25.60 13.14
CA GLN A 24 -45.04 27.04 13.14
C GLN A 24 -43.93 28.00 13.63
N GLY A 25 -43.17 28.57 12.70
CA GLY A 25 -42.47 29.85 12.91
C GLY A 25 -43.29 31.02 12.33
N PRO A 26 -43.60 32.08 13.09
CA PRO A 26 -44.14 33.30 12.52
C PRO A 26 -43.05 34.12 11.84
N ALA A 27 -43.42 34.75 10.71
CA ALA A 27 -42.58 35.63 9.93
C ALA A 27 -42.34 36.98 10.65
N GLY A 28 -41.08 37.42 10.69
CA GLY A 28 -40.71 38.83 10.88
C GLY A 28 -39.84 39.15 12.10
N ALA A 29 -38.63 39.66 11.81
CA ALA A 29 -37.79 40.62 12.56
C ALA A 29 -36.34 40.14 12.85
N PRO A 30 -35.30 41.01 12.68
CA PRO A 30 -33.90 40.66 12.89
C PRO A 30 -33.33 41.17 14.25
N TYR A 31 -32.17 40.60 14.65
CA TYR A 31 -31.22 40.98 15.75
C TYR A 31 -31.45 40.41 17.18
N PRO A 32 -30.44 40.41 18.09
CA PRO A 32 -29.01 39.97 18.07
C PRO A 32 -28.68 38.95 19.20
N PRO A 33 -27.41 38.51 19.41
CA PRO A 33 -27.04 37.53 20.45
C PRO A 33 -26.51 38.20 21.73
N GLN A 34 -26.88 37.75 22.95
CA GLN A 34 -25.96 37.68 24.10
C GLN A 34 -26.53 37.13 25.42
N GLN A 35 -25.66 36.34 26.08
CA GLN A 35 -25.27 36.34 27.49
C GLN A 35 -26.29 36.54 28.62
N GLY A 36 -26.27 35.61 29.57
CA GLY A 36 -26.71 35.82 30.95
C GLY A 36 -26.09 34.80 31.89
N ALA A 37 -25.11 35.24 32.69
CA ALA A 37 -24.42 34.47 33.71
C ALA A 37 -25.25 34.37 35.00
N VAL A 38 -25.19 33.23 35.71
CA VAL A 38 -25.45 33.18 37.16
C VAL A 38 -24.35 32.38 37.85
N SER A 39 -23.72 33.11 38.75
CA SER A 39 -22.65 32.82 39.70
C SER A 39 -22.92 31.69 40.68
N GLY A 40 -21.89 30.88 40.98
CA GLY A 40 -21.76 30.25 42.30
C GLY A 40 -21.18 28.83 42.35
N GLN A 41 -19.96 28.56 41.86
CA GLN A 41 -19.21 27.37 42.28
C GLN A 41 -17.69 27.64 42.26
N PRO A 42 -16.99 27.60 43.42
CA PRO A 42 -15.55 27.82 43.46
C PRO A 42 -14.83 26.58 42.92
N GLY A 43 -14.29 26.67 41.69
CA GLY A 43 -13.42 25.64 41.10
C GLY A 43 -13.46 25.49 39.58
N ALA A 44 -14.36 26.17 38.86
CA ALA A 44 -14.48 26.02 37.42
C ALA A 44 -13.54 26.94 36.64
N PHE A 45 -12.58 26.37 35.90
CA PHE A 45 -11.92 27.00 34.75
C PHE A 45 -12.63 26.55 33.45
N PRO A 46 -12.72 27.42 32.42
CA PRO A 46 -13.77 27.34 31.41
C PRO A 46 -13.34 26.58 30.14
N GLY A 47 -14.24 25.73 29.59
CA GLY A 47 -14.24 25.48 28.14
C GLY A 47 -14.57 24.08 27.59
N GLN A 48 -15.59 23.36 28.08
CA GLN A 48 -16.48 22.57 27.19
C GLN A 48 -17.71 22.03 27.96
N PRO A 49 -18.94 22.43 27.61
CA PRO A 49 -20.15 21.84 28.17
C PRO A 49 -20.34 20.42 27.61
N GLY A 50 -20.14 19.41 28.46
CA GLY A 50 -20.59 18.04 28.19
C GLY A 50 -19.71 16.92 28.75
N ALA A 51 -18.45 17.18 29.12
CA ALA A 51 -17.56 16.13 29.60
C ALA A 51 -17.72 15.92 31.11
N PHE A 52 -18.62 15.01 31.49
CA PHE A 52 -18.61 14.40 32.81
C PHE A 52 -17.35 13.51 32.94
N PRO A 53 -16.44 13.74 33.89
CA PRO A 53 -15.32 12.84 34.12
C PRO A 53 -15.85 11.58 34.81
N GLY A 54 -15.74 10.45 34.12
CA GLY A 54 -15.90 9.13 34.75
C GLY A 54 -17.12 8.31 34.35
N GLN A 55 -17.73 8.49 33.17
CA GLN A 55 -18.65 7.48 32.64
C GLN A 55 -17.85 6.25 32.16
N PRO A 56 -17.94 5.08 32.82
CA PRO A 56 -17.39 3.84 32.30
C PRO A 56 -18.23 3.46 31.09
N GLY A 57 -17.70 3.67 29.88
CA GLY A 57 -18.41 3.40 28.62
C GLY A 57 -18.47 4.56 27.63
N ALA A 58 -17.90 5.73 27.93
CA ALA A 58 -17.79 6.81 26.95
C ALA A 58 -16.72 6.44 25.89
N PHE A 59 -17.15 5.83 24.80
CA PHE A 59 -16.30 5.57 23.63
C PHE A 59 -16.09 6.90 22.88
N ALA A 60 -14.83 7.32 22.74
CA ALA A 60 -14.49 8.46 21.90
C ALA A 60 -14.97 8.20 20.46
N PRO A 61 -15.55 9.19 19.75
CA PRO A 61 -15.97 8.99 18.37
C PRO A 61 -14.75 8.55 17.52
N PRO A 62 -14.92 7.59 16.60
CA PRO A 62 -13.82 7.12 15.76
C PRO A 62 -13.21 8.29 14.99
N ALA A 63 -11.88 8.37 15.00
CA ALA A 63 -11.16 9.42 14.29
C ALA A 63 -11.52 9.39 12.78
N PRO A 64 -11.60 10.55 12.12
CA PRO A 64 -11.83 10.61 10.69
C PRO A 64 -10.78 9.80 9.93
N ALA A 65 -11.20 9.05 8.91
CA ALA A 65 -10.26 8.33 8.05
C ALA A 65 -9.30 9.32 7.38
N ALA A 66 -8.00 9.02 7.39
CA ALA A 66 -7.00 9.84 6.72
C ALA A 66 -7.34 9.98 5.22
N PRO A 67 -7.02 11.12 4.58
CA PRO A 67 -7.27 11.33 3.16
C PRO A 67 -6.62 10.22 2.33
N ALA A 68 -7.42 9.55 1.49
CA ALA A 68 -6.89 8.52 0.61
C ALA A 68 -6.00 9.15 -0.47
N ARG A 69 -4.69 8.91 -0.38
CA ARG A 69 -3.76 9.18 -1.48
C ARG A 69 -4.10 8.28 -2.68
N ASN A 70 -4.11 8.87 -3.88
CA ASN A 70 -4.33 8.16 -5.16
C ASN A 70 -3.57 8.87 -6.29
N ASN A 71 -2.27 8.62 -6.39
CA ASN A 71 -1.42 9.18 -7.45
C ASN A 71 -0.64 8.08 -8.14
N LEU A 72 -1.21 7.56 -9.24
CA LEU A 72 -0.61 6.48 -10.01
C LEU A 72 0.80 6.83 -10.49
N VAL A 73 0.97 8.02 -11.09
CA VAL A 73 2.26 8.45 -11.68
C VAL A 73 3.34 8.50 -10.61
N LEU A 74 3.06 9.14 -9.47
CA LEU A 74 4.01 9.24 -8.37
C LEU A 74 4.37 7.85 -7.80
N GLY A 75 3.37 6.97 -7.67
CA GLY A 75 3.57 5.59 -7.25
C GLY A 75 4.50 4.81 -8.18
N VAL A 76 4.26 4.88 -9.49
CA VAL A 76 5.10 4.21 -10.49
C VAL A 76 6.52 4.78 -10.50
N VAL A 77 6.68 6.10 -10.49
CA VAL A 77 8.02 6.74 -10.47
C VAL A 77 8.81 6.31 -9.24
N ALA A 78 8.19 6.34 -8.05
CA ALA A 78 8.85 5.89 -6.82
C ALA A 78 9.25 4.41 -6.89
N ALA A 79 8.39 3.56 -7.46
CA ALA A 79 8.67 2.14 -7.65
C ALA A 79 9.81 1.89 -8.63
N VAL A 80 9.89 2.65 -9.73
CA VAL A 80 11.00 2.56 -10.69
C VAL A 80 12.32 2.96 -10.04
N VAL A 81 12.36 4.07 -9.30
CA VAL A 81 13.58 4.50 -8.60
C VAL A 81 14.02 3.44 -7.59
N ALA A 82 13.08 2.90 -6.80
CA ALA A 82 13.35 1.83 -5.85
C ALA A 82 13.84 0.55 -6.56
N ALA A 83 13.25 0.19 -7.69
CA ALA A 83 13.62 -0.97 -8.49
C ALA A 83 15.05 -0.85 -9.03
N MET A 84 15.42 0.30 -9.59
CA MET A 84 16.77 0.55 -10.09
C MET A 84 17.81 0.51 -8.96
N ALA A 85 17.53 1.12 -7.82
CA ALA A 85 18.42 1.09 -6.66
C ALA A 85 18.57 -0.34 -6.11
N ALA A 86 17.48 -1.08 -5.99
CA ALA A 86 17.49 -2.46 -5.50
C ALA A 86 18.21 -3.41 -6.48
N ALA A 87 18.02 -3.25 -7.79
CA ALA A 87 18.72 -4.02 -8.81
C ALA A 87 20.24 -3.78 -8.75
N ALA A 88 20.67 -2.51 -8.66
CA ALA A 88 22.08 -2.15 -8.55
C ALA A 88 22.71 -2.74 -7.27
N LEU A 89 22.04 -2.62 -6.12
CA LEU A 89 22.52 -3.20 -4.86
C LEU A 89 22.58 -4.72 -4.92
N TYR A 90 21.55 -5.37 -5.47
CA TYR A 90 21.50 -6.82 -5.57
C TYR A 90 22.59 -7.35 -6.50
N GLY A 91 22.76 -6.74 -7.68
CA GLY A 91 23.84 -7.08 -8.59
C GLY A 91 25.22 -6.87 -7.95
N LEU A 92 25.43 -5.75 -7.23
CA LEU A 92 26.66 -5.51 -6.49
C LEU A 92 26.98 -6.62 -5.49
N VAL A 93 25.96 -7.08 -4.75
CA VAL A 93 26.11 -8.20 -3.82
C VAL A 93 26.51 -9.46 -4.56
N ILE A 94 25.81 -9.85 -5.62
CA ILE A 94 26.13 -11.05 -6.42
C ILE A 94 27.56 -10.98 -6.95
N GLY A 95 27.94 -9.88 -7.61
CA GLY A 95 29.26 -9.75 -8.19
C GLY A 95 30.39 -9.68 -7.15
N ALA A 96 30.09 -9.26 -5.92
CA ALA A 96 31.05 -9.26 -4.82
C ALA A 96 31.20 -10.63 -4.14
N THR A 97 30.10 -11.36 -3.95
CA THR A 97 30.08 -12.63 -3.22
C THR A 97 30.26 -13.85 -4.13
N LYS A 98 30.08 -13.70 -5.45
CA LYS A 98 29.92 -14.80 -6.43
C LYS A 98 28.79 -15.77 -6.06
N HIS A 99 27.83 -15.33 -5.27
CA HIS A 99 26.72 -16.17 -4.84
C HIS A 99 25.41 -15.41 -4.97
N GLU A 100 24.44 -16.05 -5.62
CA GLU A 100 23.07 -15.58 -5.61
C GLU A 100 22.43 -15.79 -4.24
N ILE A 101 21.92 -14.70 -3.67
CA ILE A 101 21.22 -14.75 -2.41
C ILE A 101 19.72 -14.75 -2.69
N GLY A 102 19.11 -15.93 -2.81
CA GLY A 102 17.69 -16.06 -3.16
C GLY A 102 16.74 -15.28 -2.24
N TYR A 103 17.02 -15.21 -0.94
CA TYR A 103 16.21 -14.41 0.00
C TYR A 103 16.26 -12.89 -0.26
N ALA A 104 17.27 -12.38 -0.98
CA ALA A 104 17.36 -10.97 -1.34
C ALA A 104 16.19 -10.55 -2.25
N ALA A 105 15.67 -11.47 -3.08
CA ALA A 105 14.52 -11.22 -3.95
C ALA A 105 13.27 -10.78 -3.17
N VAL A 106 13.08 -11.32 -1.95
CA VAL A 106 12.00 -10.91 -1.05
C VAL A 106 12.15 -9.44 -0.64
N GLY A 107 13.38 -9.03 -0.31
CA GLY A 107 13.72 -7.65 0.04
C GLY A 107 13.53 -6.69 -1.13
N VAL A 108 13.98 -7.06 -2.33
CA VAL A 108 13.79 -6.28 -3.56
C VAL A 108 12.29 -6.07 -3.80
N GLY A 109 11.50 -7.14 -3.83
CA GLY A 109 10.06 -7.06 -4.02
C GLY A 109 9.39 -6.18 -2.97
N PHE A 110 9.73 -6.39 -1.69
CA PHE A 110 9.17 -5.59 -0.59
C PHE A 110 9.46 -4.09 -0.73
N VAL A 111 10.70 -3.70 -1.02
CA VAL A 111 11.09 -2.27 -1.13
C VAL A 111 10.41 -1.61 -2.34
N VAL A 112 10.36 -2.28 -3.49
CA VAL A 112 9.67 -1.78 -4.69
C VAL A 112 8.18 -1.58 -4.41
N GLY A 113 7.53 -2.58 -3.80
CA GLY A 113 6.11 -2.49 -3.45
C GLY A 113 5.82 -1.44 -2.39
N LEU A 114 6.67 -1.32 -1.37
CA LEU A 114 6.54 -0.30 -0.33
C LEU A 114 6.67 1.11 -0.92
N ALA A 115 7.60 1.33 -1.85
CA ALA A 115 7.73 2.60 -2.56
C ALA A 115 6.47 2.91 -3.38
N ALA A 116 5.97 1.95 -4.17
CA ALA A 116 4.74 2.09 -4.95
C ALA A 116 3.53 2.47 -4.07
N GLY A 117 3.31 1.73 -2.98
CA GLY A 117 2.15 1.91 -2.11
C GLY A 117 2.22 3.22 -1.32
N LYS A 118 3.39 3.57 -0.77
CA LYS A 118 3.56 4.84 -0.04
C LYS A 118 3.43 6.04 -0.99
N ALA A 119 3.99 5.98 -2.18
CA ALA A 119 3.97 7.14 -3.06
C ALA A 119 2.61 7.30 -3.79
N GLY A 120 1.97 6.19 -4.16
CA GLY A 120 0.78 6.22 -5.02
C GLY A 120 -0.56 5.88 -4.37
N GLY A 121 -0.58 5.33 -3.16
CA GLY A 121 -1.82 5.09 -2.40
C GLY A 121 -2.73 4.00 -2.98
N ARG A 122 -4.05 4.12 -2.79
CA ARG A 122 -5.04 3.02 -2.99
C ARG A 122 -5.43 2.77 -4.46
N ASN A 123 -4.49 2.89 -5.39
CA ASN A 123 -4.72 2.62 -6.80
C ASN A 123 -4.60 1.12 -7.13
N PRO A 124 -5.58 0.49 -7.80
CA PRO A 124 -5.55 -0.96 -8.09
C PRO A 124 -4.48 -1.38 -9.10
N VAL A 125 -3.95 -0.46 -9.91
CA VAL A 125 -2.89 -0.74 -10.89
C VAL A 125 -1.53 -0.86 -10.21
N LEU A 126 -1.29 -0.13 -9.11
CA LEU A 126 0.02 -0.06 -8.46
C LEU A 126 0.56 -1.41 -7.98
N PRO A 127 -0.22 -2.31 -7.34
CA PRO A 127 0.29 -3.61 -6.95
C PRO A 127 0.76 -4.46 -8.14
N ILE A 128 0.09 -4.35 -9.28
CA ILE A 128 0.46 -5.08 -10.50
C ILE A 128 1.72 -4.47 -11.13
N ALA A 129 1.77 -3.14 -11.24
CA ALA A 129 2.96 -2.44 -11.71
C ALA A 129 4.19 -2.75 -10.83
N ALA A 130 4.01 -2.77 -9.51
CA ALA A 130 5.07 -3.11 -8.56
C ALA A 130 5.57 -4.55 -8.72
N VAL A 131 4.69 -5.51 -9.01
CA VAL A 131 5.10 -6.89 -9.34
C VAL A 131 6.00 -6.90 -10.57
N VAL A 132 5.56 -6.30 -11.67
CA VAL A 132 6.35 -6.26 -12.92
C VAL A 132 7.71 -5.62 -12.70
N LEU A 133 7.74 -4.48 -11.99
CA LEU A 133 8.97 -3.77 -11.68
C LEU A 133 9.88 -4.55 -10.74
N ALA A 134 9.33 -5.27 -9.75
CA ALA A 134 10.12 -6.11 -8.85
C ALA A 134 10.75 -7.30 -9.58
N LEU A 135 10.00 -7.98 -10.45
CA LEU A 135 10.54 -9.06 -11.28
C LEU A 135 11.65 -8.52 -12.20
N ALA A 136 11.42 -7.39 -12.87
CA ALA A 136 12.44 -6.75 -13.69
C ALA A 136 13.69 -6.36 -12.87
N ALA A 137 13.52 -5.85 -11.64
CA ALA A 137 14.62 -5.48 -10.76
C ALA A 137 15.46 -6.67 -10.30
N VAL A 138 14.81 -7.77 -9.90
CA VAL A 138 15.50 -9.01 -9.50
C VAL A 138 16.31 -9.54 -10.68
N TYR A 139 15.68 -9.68 -11.85
CA TYR A 139 16.33 -10.16 -13.06
C TYR A 139 17.51 -9.27 -13.49
N LEU A 140 17.29 -7.95 -13.53
CA LEU A 140 18.34 -7.00 -13.87
C LEU A 140 19.50 -7.05 -12.86
N GLY A 141 19.21 -7.21 -11.56
CA GLY A 141 20.23 -7.39 -10.54
C GLY A 141 21.09 -8.63 -10.79
N GLN A 142 20.48 -9.76 -11.15
CA GLN A 142 21.22 -10.97 -11.50
C GLN A 142 22.12 -10.74 -12.72
N LEU A 143 21.62 -10.12 -13.80
CA LEU A 143 22.42 -9.80 -14.98
C LEU A 143 23.60 -8.87 -14.69
N VAL A 144 23.41 -7.87 -13.82
CA VAL A 144 24.51 -7.00 -13.37
C VAL A 144 25.53 -7.81 -12.56
N GLY A 145 25.08 -8.72 -11.71
CA GLY A 145 25.92 -9.66 -10.98
C GLY A 145 26.79 -10.50 -11.90
N GLU A 146 26.16 -11.17 -12.87
CA GLU A 146 26.82 -12.00 -13.88
C GLU A 146 27.83 -11.20 -14.70
N ALA A 147 27.49 -10.00 -15.16
CA ALA A 147 28.42 -9.17 -15.91
C ALA A 147 29.63 -8.72 -15.08
N MET A 148 29.47 -8.47 -13.77
CA MET A 148 30.60 -8.18 -12.90
C MET A 148 31.49 -9.40 -12.64
N ILE A 149 30.90 -10.59 -12.53
CA ILE A 149 31.66 -11.84 -12.41
C ILE A 149 32.43 -12.08 -13.71
N GLY A 150 31.77 -12.00 -14.86
CA GLY A 150 32.38 -12.13 -16.18
C GLY A 150 33.49 -11.10 -16.44
N ALA A 151 33.32 -9.85 -16.01
CA ALA A 151 34.36 -8.82 -16.08
C ALA A 151 35.61 -9.20 -15.27
N LYS A 152 35.43 -9.71 -14.04
CA LYS A 152 36.55 -10.17 -13.20
C LYS A 152 37.28 -11.38 -13.79
N GLU A 153 36.57 -12.24 -14.49
CA GLU A 153 37.13 -13.49 -15.03
C GLU A 153 37.79 -13.31 -16.39
N SER A 154 37.26 -12.42 -17.22
CA SER A 154 37.83 -12.09 -18.55
C SER A 154 38.90 -11.00 -18.52
N GLY A 155 38.90 -10.16 -17.47
CA GLY A 155 39.73 -8.96 -17.41
C GLY A 155 39.21 -7.78 -18.23
N LEU A 156 38.02 -7.90 -18.84
CA LEU A 156 37.33 -6.82 -19.53
C LEU A 156 36.64 -5.87 -18.55
N ASP A 157 36.35 -4.65 -19.01
CA ASP A 157 35.55 -3.69 -18.26
C ASP A 157 34.08 -4.17 -18.16
N PHE A 158 33.43 -3.89 -17.01
CA PHE A 158 32.02 -4.24 -16.79
C PHE A 158 31.11 -3.77 -17.93
N SER A 159 31.30 -2.55 -18.42
CA SER A 159 30.48 -1.99 -19.51
C SER A 159 30.65 -2.76 -20.80
N ASP A 160 31.86 -3.24 -21.09
CA ASP A 160 32.12 -4.03 -22.28
C ASP A 160 31.39 -5.38 -22.19
N VAL A 161 31.50 -6.04 -21.04
CA VAL A 161 30.79 -7.29 -20.77
C VAL A 161 29.27 -7.10 -20.83
N PHE A 162 28.74 -6.08 -20.16
CA PHE A 162 27.29 -5.89 -20.04
C PHE A 162 26.64 -5.40 -21.35
N PHE A 163 27.31 -4.54 -22.13
CA PHE A 163 26.70 -3.94 -23.32
C PHE A 163 27.15 -4.59 -24.63
N ASN A 164 28.39 -5.06 -24.74
CA ASN A 164 28.92 -5.65 -25.98
C ASN A 164 28.92 -7.19 -25.96
N HIS A 165 28.88 -7.80 -24.77
CA HIS A 165 28.85 -9.26 -24.58
C HIS A 165 27.64 -9.72 -23.76
N PHE A 166 26.51 -9.02 -23.91
CA PHE A 166 25.27 -9.33 -23.18
C PHE A 166 24.74 -10.74 -23.46
N ASP A 167 25.04 -11.31 -24.63
CA ASP A 167 24.69 -12.68 -24.96
C ASP A 167 25.38 -13.70 -24.04
N LEU A 168 26.64 -13.45 -23.66
CA LEU A 168 27.37 -14.27 -22.70
C LEU A 168 26.82 -14.11 -21.29
N VAL A 169 26.50 -12.88 -20.87
CA VAL A 169 25.82 -12.61 -19.59
C VAL A 169 24.50 -13.37 -19.51
N GLN A 170 23.71 -13.33 -20.58
CA GLN A 170 22.45 -14.05 -20.65
C GLN A 170 22.61 -15.57 -20.67
N LYS A 171 23.68 -16.06 -21.28
CA LYS A 171 23.99 -17.49 -21.29
C LYS A 171 24.38 -17.96 -19.88
N ALA A 172 25.26 -17.22 -19.20
CA ALA A 172 25.67 -17.51 -17.83
C ALA A 172 24.46 -17.53 -16.88
N TRP A 173 23.61 -16.51 -16.93
CA TRP A 173 22.37 -16.47 -16.14
C TRP A 173 21.47 -17.69 -16.41
N LYS A 174 21.33 -18.14 -17.66
CA LYS A 174 20.52 -19.32 -17.99
C LYS A 174 21.13 -20.63 -17.49
N GLU A 175 22.46 -20.72 -17.46
CA GLU A 175 23.18 -21.90 -16.98
C GLU A 175 23.12 -22.00 -15.46
N GLU A 176 23.08 -20.85 -14.75
CA GLU A 176 22.98 -20.78 -13.30
C GLU A 176 21.54 -20.80 -12.78
N ALA A 177 20.57 -20.33 -13.58
CA ALA A 177 19.16 -20.30 -13.20
C ALA A 177 18.60 -21.70 -12.96
N ASP A 178 18.22 -21.96 -11.71
CA ASP A 178 17.61 -23.20 -11.27
C ASP A 178 16.10 -23.02 -10.97
N PRO A 179 15.35 -24.08 -10.64
CA PRO A 179 13.94 -23.94 -10.25
C PRO A 179 13.70 -23.02 -9.04
N LEU A 180 14.66 -22.88 -8.12
CA LEU A 180 14.56 -21.99 -6.97
C LEU A 180 14.65 -20.53 -7.39
N THR A 181 15.43 -20.18 -8.41
CA THR A 181 15.45 -18.84 -9.01
C THR A 181 14.03 -18.39 -9.36
N PHE A 182 13.26 -19.22 -10.06
CA PHE A 182 11.88 -18.92 -10.44
C PHE A 182 10.92 -18.87 -9.24
N LEU A 183 11.16 -19.70 -8.22
CA LEU A 183 10.43 -19.60 -6.96
C LEU A 183 10.67 -18.24 -6.29
N PHE A 184 11.91 -17.76 -6.24
CA PHE A 184 12.25 -16.46 -5.68
C PHE A 184 11.69 -15.29 -6.50
N PHE A 185 11.60 -15.41 -7.82
CA PHE A 185 10.83 -14.48 -8.65
C PHE A 185 9.36 -14.41 -8.20
N ALA A 186 8.70 -15.56 -8.02
CA ALA A 186 7.32 -15.60 -7.55
C ALA A 186 7.16 -14.97 -6.15
N ILE A 187 8.10 -15.24 -5.24
CA ILE A 187 8.10 -14.66 -3.89
C ILE A 187 8.33 -13.14 -3.96
N ALA A 188 9.24 -12.65 -4.81
CA ALA A 188 9.47 -11.23 -5.02
C ALA A 188 8.21 -10.52 -5.52
N GLY A 189 7.53 -11.10 -6.51
CA GLY A 189 6.24 -10.60 -6.99
C GLY A 189 5.20 -10.55 -5.88
N PHE A 190 5.04 -11.65 -5.13
CA PHE A 190 4.12 -11.70 -4.00
C PHE A 190 4.44 -10.65 -2.91
N ALA A 191 5.72 -10.48 -2.58
CA ALA A 191 6.20 -9.49 -1.62
C ALA A 191 5.88 -8.07 -2.10
N ALA A 192 6.13 -7.76 -3.38
CA ALA A 192 5.84 -6.46 -3.98
C ALA A 192 4.34 -6.15 -3.96
N PHE A 193 3.51 -7.10 -4.38
CA PHE A 193 2.06 -6.95 -4.36
C PHE A 193 1.54 -6.69 -2.94
N SER A 194 1.98 -7.52 -1.99
CA SER A 194 1.57 -7.46 -0.58
C SER A 194 2.04 -6.17 0.09
N ALA A 195 3.28 -5.76 -0.14
CA ALA A 195 3.84 -4.53 0.40
C ALA A 195 3.12 -3.30 -0.16
N THR A 196 2.82 -3.28 -1.46
CA THR A 196 2.07 -2.18 -2.10
C THR A 196 0.71 -1.99 -1.45
N LYS A 197 -0.07 -3.09 -1.31
CA LYS A 197 -1.41 -3.02 -0.71
C LYS A 197 -1.39 -2.59 0.75
N LYS A 198 -0.41 -3.05 1.53
CA LYS A 198 -0.26 -2.67 2.94
C LYS A 198 0.21 -1.22 3.10
N ALA A 199 1.06 -0.74 2.20
CA ALA A 199 1.61 0.60 2.23
C ALA A 199 0.68 1.67 1.67
N ALA A 200 -0.38 1.28 0.94
CA ALA A 200 -1.35 2.18 0.31
C ALA A 200 -2.29 2.93 1.29
N ALA A 201 -2.16 2.69 2.60
CA ALA A 201 -2.99 3.29 3.65
C ALA A 201 -2.91 4.82 3.69
#